data_AF-A0A7S3QT03-F1
#
_entry.id   AF-A0A7S3QT03-F1
#
_cell.length_a   1.000
_cell.length_b   1.000
_cell.length_c   1.000
_cell.angle_alpha   90.00
_cell.angle_beta   90.00
_cell.angle_gamma   90.00
#
_symmetry.space_group_name_H-M   'P 1'
#
loop_
_entity.id
_entity.type
_entity.pdbx_description
1 polymer ?
#
loop_
_entity_poly.entity_id
_entity_poly.type
_entity_poly.pdbx_seq_one_letter_code
_entity_poly.pdbx_strand_id
1 'polypeptide(L)'
;MVRLGKSFPTRLGKRGLQTWRRVPAGRNSNISRSSSSNTLAKPGSTAAQALVTSQHTTARLIPTSLAGPSMPSTQRAQDPQWTSRSVLGLSQAMVDFTACVPESFLKQCNVEKGARRVISLQERHEVIESLDRMGCSSTVSPGGSVANTLVDVARLSAASGGPPVRVSMAGSVGTDALGCYFNAQMKKAGVNMLVDPINPSHTGTVMVLTTPDAQRSFLSFFDSGEMQLTPHLVQAISSTKMLVIEGYMLELPGAAQCLHAIASLARSQGVQVALTAGDPGVVERHRSTMKNLMSR
;
A
#
# COMPACT_ATOMS: atom_id res chain seq x y z
N MET A 1 -0.79 25.94 -9.55
CA MET A 1 0.23 26.02 -8.49
C MET A 1 -0.42 26.58 -7.24
N VAL A 2 -0.67 25.76 -6.21
CA VAL A 2 -1.35 26.19 -4.97
C VAL A 2 -0.37 26.09 -3.80
N ARG A 3 -0.22 27.15 -3.02
CA ARG A 3 0.61 27.15 -1.79
C ARG A 3 -0.15 26.48 -0.65
N LEU A 4 0.35 25.36 -0.16
CA LEU A 4 -0.03 24.83 1.16
C LEU A 4 0.75 25.56 2.25
N GLY A 5 0.02 26.18 3.19
CA GLY A 5 0.61 26.86 4.35
C GLY A 5 1.15 25.85 5.36
N LYS A 6 2.39 26.07 5.85
CA LYS A 6 2.97 25.26 6.92
C LYS A 6 2.28 25.57 8.26
N SER A 7 1.82 24.54 8.96
CA SER A 7 1.59 24.59 10.41
C SER A 7 1.83 23.23 11.06
N PHE A 8 2.51 23.24 12.20
CA PHE A 8 2.74 22.06 13.06
C PHE A 8 2.11 22.36 14.44
N PRO A 9 1.33 21.44 15.02
CA PRO A 9 0.94 21.54 16.43
C PRO A 9 2.07 21.01 17.33
N THR A 10 2.43 21.75 18.37
CA THR A 10 3.38 21.34 19.41
C THR A 10 2.66 20.93 20.70
N ARG A 11 3.32 20.03 21.46
CA ARG A 11 2.89 19.40 22.74
C ARG A 11 1.78 18.34 22.64
N LEU A 12 1.90 17.32 23.50
CA LEU A 12 1.02 16.15 23.55
C LEU A 12 0.01 16.28 24.71
N GLY A 13 -1.21 15.77 24.49
CA GLY A 13 -2.15 15.34 25.53
C GLY A 13 -2.41 13.83 25.45
N LYS A 14 -2.71 13.17 26.57
CA LYS A 14 -2.87 11.70 26.64
C LYS A 14 -4.23 11.20 26.09
N ARG A 15 -4.37 11.16 24.75
CA ARG A 15 -5.10 10.10 24.00
C ARG A 15 -4.82 10.23 22.50
N GLY A 16 -4.49 9.12 21.84
CA GLY A 16 -3.86 9.11 20.51
C GLY A 16 -4.82 9.23 19.32
N LEU A 17 -5.67 10.25 19.26
CA LEU A 17 -6.58 10.52 18.15
C LEU A 17 -6.31 11.92 17.57
N GLN A 18 -6.09 12.02 16.26
CA GLN A 18 -5.96 13.31 15.56
C GLN A 18 -7.30 13.68 14.92
N THR A 19 -8.02 14.61 15.55
CA THR A 19 -9.20 15.25 14.96
C THR A 19 -8.78 16.36 14.01
N TRP A 20 -9.17 16.27 12.74
CA TRP A 20 -8.96 17.34 11.78
C TRP A 20 -10.14 18.31 11.79
N ARG A 21 -9.86 19.62 11.79
CA ARG A 21 -10.85 20.68 11.59
C ARG A 21 -10.25 21.79 10.74
N ARG A 22 -11.04 22.37 9.85
CA ARG A 22 -10.64 23.47 8.97
C ARG A 22 -10.57 24.79 9.74
N VAL A 23 -9.47 25.52 9.60
CA VAL A 23 -9.36 26.92 10.06
C VAL A 23 -10.05 27.83 9.03
N PRO A 24 -10.90 28.80 9.43
CA PRO A 24 -11.51 29.75 8.50
C PRO A 24 -10.49 30.59 7.73
N ALA A 25 -10.77 30.89 6.46
CA ALA A 25 -9.95 31.83 5.70
C ALA A 25 -10.21 33.28 6.19
N GLY A 26 -9.13 34.03 6.45
CA GLY A 26 -9.20 35.45 6.81
C GLY A 26 -9.76 36.29 5.66
N ARG A 27 -10.45 37.40 6.00
CA ARG A 27 -10.99 38.34 5.01
C ARG A 27 -9.86 39.13 4.35
N ASN A 28 -9.96 39.34 3.03
CA ASN A 28 -9.04 40.19 2.27
C ASN A 28 -9.28 41.68 2.56
N SER A 29 -8.21 42.48 2.50
CA SER A 29 -8.28 43.95 2.43
C SER A 29 -7.16 44.56 1.57
N ASN A 30 -7.48 44.81 0.30
CA ASN A 30 -7.07 45.95 -0.55
C ASN A 30 -5.58 46.38 -0.76
N ILE A 31 -5.22 46.49 -2.07
CA ILE A 31 -4.47 47.60 -2.71
C ILE A 31 -2.92 47.62 -2.46
N SER A 32 -2.01 47.97 -3.39
CA SER A 32 -2.04 48.59 -4.75
C SER A 32 -0.96 48.04 -5.74
N ARG A 33 -1.17 48.37 -7.03
CA ARG A 33 -0.28 48.64 -8.22
C ARG A 33 1.28 48.57 -8.04
N SER A 34 2.11 48.39 -9.09
CA SER A 34 1.99 48.71 -10.54
C SER A 34 2.90 47.83 -11.46
N SER A 35 2.78 47.97 -12.81
CA SER A 35 3.83 47.86 -13.89
C SER A 35 4.90 46.75 -13.86
N SER A 36 5.35 46.07 -14.92
CA SER A 36 5.21 46.11 -16.42
C SER A 36 6.16 45.01 -17.01
N SER A 37 6.23 44.56 -18.27
CA SER A 37 5.50 44.72 -19.56
C SER A 37 5.99 43.62 -20.57
N ASN A 38 5.58 43.71 -21.84
CA ASN A 38 6.27 43.20 -23.07
C ASN A 38 6.33 41.68 -23.43
N THR A 39 5.41 41.31 -24.32
CA THR A 39 5.61 40.66 -25.65
C THR A 39 6.06 39.19 -25.81
N LEU A 40 5.62 38.61 -26.94
CA LEU A 40 5.77 37.22 -27.36
C LEU A 40 6.96 37.02 -28.31
N ALA A 41 7.49 35.80 -28.37
CA ALA A 41 8.05 35.21 -29.59
C ALA A 41 7.92 33.66 -29.59
N LYS A 42 7.75 33.07 -30.78
CA LYS A 42 8.00 31.66 -31.13
C LYS A 42 8.71 31.65 -32.52
N PRO A 43 9.00 30.49 -33.14
CA PRO A 43 10.23 29.72 -32.92
C PRO A 43 11.10 29.67 -34.20
N GLY A 44 12.33 29.16 -34.09
CA GLY A 44 13.22 28.90 -35.24
C GLY A 44 13.73 27.45 -35.25
N SER A 45 13.98 26.90 -36.44
CA SER A 45 14.35 25.50 -36.65
C SER A 45 15.48 25.33 -37.67
N THR A 46 16.47 24.50 -37.36
CA THR A 46 17.38 23.90 -38.35
C THR A 46 17.95 22.59 -37.83
N ALA A 47 18.52 21.76 -38.71
CA ALA A 47 18.89 20.37 -38.44
C ALA A 47 20.38 20.10 -38.70
N ALA A 48 20.86 18.92 -38.25
CA ALA A 48 22.05 18.26 -38.77
C ALA A 48 21.91 16.74 -38.61
N GLN A 49 22.52 15.96 -39.52
CA GLN A 49 22.56 14.50 -39.50
C GLN A 49 23.99 14.02 -39.23
N ALA A 50 24.13 12.81 -38.67
CA ALA A 50 25.34 11.99 -38.84
C ALA A 50 24.97 10.49 -38.75
N LEU A 51 25.59 9.67 -39.59
CA LEU A 51 25.53 8.21 -39.58
C LEU A 51 26.94 7.63 -39.36
N VAL A 52 27.03 6.29 -39.37
CA VAL A 52 28.16 5.43 -39.79
C VAL A 52 28.74 4.51 -38.69
N THR A 53 28.18 3.30 -38.68
CA THR A 53 28.78 1.95 -38.49
C THR A 53 30.15 1.77 -37.83
N SER A 54 30.26 0.71 -37.01
CA SER A 54 31.06 -0.48 -37.40
C SER A 54 30.48 -1.78 -36.80
N GLN A 55 30.93 -2.93 -37.26
CA GLN A 55 30.62 -4.27 -36.76
C GLN A 55 31.91 -4.93 -36.26
N HIS A 56 31.83 -5.92 -35.36
CA HIS A 56 32.68 -7.12 -35.47
C HIS A 56 32.10 -8.30 -34.68
N THR A 57 32.26 -9.50 -35.24
CA THR A 57 31.78 -10.77 -34.69
C THR A 57 32.94 -11.73 -34.50
N THR A 58 33.00 -12.42 -33.36
CA THR A 58 33.78 -13.66 -33.21
C THR A 58 33.16 -14.56 -32.14
N ALA A 59 32.99 -15.83 -32.46
CA ALA A 59 32.61 -16.88 -31.52
C ALA A 59 33.61 -18.04 -31.64
N ARG A 60 33.98 -18.69 -30.53
CA ARG A 60 34.76 -19.95 -30.57
C ARG A 60 34.59 -20.82 -29.32
N LEU A 61 33.93 -21.97 -29.55
CA LEU A 61 34.23 -23.33 -29.08
C LEU A 61 34.43 -23.64 -27.58
N ILE A 62 33.76 -24.73 -27.17
CA ILE A 62 33.84 -25.40 -25.86
C ILE A 62 34.78 -26.61 -25.97
N PRO A 63 35.65 -26.89 -24.98
CA PRO A 63 36.27 -28.20 -24.78
C PRO A 63 35.41 -29.08 -23.85
N THR A 64 35.27 -30.37 -24.18
CA THR A 64 34.43 -31.31 -23.42
C THR A 64 35.26 -32.19 -22.48
N SER A 65 34.67 -32.52 -21.32
CA SER A 65 35.08 -33.57 -20.37
C SER A 65 36.37 -33.39 -19.55
N LEU A 66 36.22 -33.49 -18.22
CA LEU A 66 36.96 -34.39 -17.35
C LEU A 66 36.05 -34.70 -16.14
N ALA A 67 36.15 -35.89 -15.55
CA ALA A 67 35.19 -36.38 -14.55
C ALA A 67 35.85 -36.68 -13.20
N GLY A 68 35.18 -36.29 -12.11
CA GLY A 68 35.64 -36.46 -10.73
C GLY A 68 36.54 -35.32 -10.23
N PRO A 69 36.74 -35.19 -8.90
CA PRO A 69 36.26 -36.06 -7.82
C PRO A 69 34.84 -35.72 -7.33
N SER A 70 34.36 -36.46 -6.32
CA SER A 70 33.05 -36.27 -5.70
C SER A 70 32.91 -34.92 -5.00
N MET A 71 31.77 -34.25 -5.24
CA MET A 71 31.34 -33.10 -4.44
C MET A 71 31.26 -33.50 -2.96
N PRO A 72 31.87 -32.73 -2.04
CA PRO A 72 31.57 -32.85 -0.61
C PRO A 72 30.07 -32.64 -0.41
N SER A 73 29.46 -33.43 0.48
CA SER A 73 28.07 -33.18 0.90
C SER A 73 27.95 -31.73 1.37
N THR A 74 26.93 -31.01 0.88
CA THR A 74 26.70 -29.61 1.25
C THR A 74 26.18 -29.55 2.68
N GLN A 75 27.11 -29.62 3.64
CA GLN A 75 26.92 -29.05 4.97
C GLN A 75 26.34 -27.66 4.77
N ARG A 76 25.14 -27.42 5.32
CA ARG A 76 24.57 -26.08 5.38
C ARG A 76 25.60 -25.20 6.08
N ALA A 77 26.17 -24.24 5.35
CA ALA A 77 26.91 -23.15 5.97
C ALA A 77 26.02 -22.56 7.07
N GLN A 78 26.50 -22.58 8.32
CA GLN A 78 25.78 -22.01 9.45
C GLN A 78 25.96 -20.48 9.40
N ASP A 79 25.33 -19.88 8.40
CA ASP A 79 25.49 -18.48 8.09
C ASP A 79 24.94 -17.62 9.25
N PRO A 80 25.74 -16.71 9.85
CA PRO A 80 25.39 -16.16 11.16
C PRO A 80 24.09 -15.34 11.19
N GLN A 81 23.26 -15.63 12.19
CA GLN A 81 22.23 -14.73 12.73
C GLN A 81 20.99 -14.44 11.83
N TRP A 82 20.75 -15.20 10.76
CA TRP A 82 19.50 -15.07 9.98
C TRP A 82 18.26 -15.47 10.80
N THR A 83 17.52 -14.45 11.28
CA THR A 83 16.50 -14.58 12.33
C THR A 83 15.41 -15.61 12.03
N SER A 84 15.14 -16.50 12.99
CA SER A 84 14.06 -17.51 12.94
C SER A 84 12.63 -16.95 12.98
N ARG A 85 12.44 -15.63 13.07
CA ARG A 85 11.16 -14.97 13.38
C ARG A 85 10.99 -13.67 12.59
N SER A 86 10.46 -13.80 11.39
CA SER A 86 10.09 -12.69 10.50
C SER A 86 8.71 -12.94 9.88
N VAL A 87 7.91 -11.89 9.79
CA VAL A 87 6.55 -11.89 9.19
C VAL A 87 6.49 -10.79 8.13
N LEU A 88 6.04 -11.15 6.94
CA LEU A 88 5.81 -10.26 5.82
C LEU A 88 4.31 -10.29 5.50
N GLY A 89 3.63 -9.14 5.58
CA GLY A 89 2.29 -9.01 5.03
C GLY A 89 2.33 -8.44 3.61
N LEU A 90 1.39 -8.87 2.77
CA LEU A 90 1.19 -8.40 1.40
C LEU A 90 -0.21 -7.79 1.31
N SER A 91 -0.28 -6.46 1.18
CA SER A 91 -1.47 -5.67 1.52
C SER A 91 -1.43 -4.28 0.88
N GLN A 92 -2.59 -3.67 0.66
CA GLN A 92 -2.66 -2.27 0.22
C GLN A 92 -2.59 -1.31 1.42
N ALA A 93 -1.90 -0.18 1.27
CA ALA A 93 -1.97 0.90 2.24
C ALA A 93 -3.33 1.60 2.15
N MET A 94 -4.17 1.32 3.14
CA MET A 94 -5.50 1.92 3.29
C MET A 94 -5.50 2.89 4.48
N VAL A 95 -6.16 4.04 4.32
CA VAL A 95 -6.44 4.97 5.41
C VAL A 95 -7.95 4.98 5.71
N ASP A 96 -8.31 4.64 6.94
CA ASP A 96 -9.69 4.55 7.38
C ASP A 96 -10.18 5.94 7.84
N PHE A 97 -11.31 6.36 7.29
CA PHE A 97 -12.07 7.55 7.67
C PHE A 97 -13.35 7.09 8.35
N THR A 98 -13.37 7.03 9.68
CA THR A 98 -14.55 6.59 10.44
C THR A 98 -15.45 7.77 10.76
N ALA A 99 -16.74 7.65 10.47
CA ALA A 99 -17.75 8.67 10.80
C ALA A 99 -19.06 8.02 11.26
N CYS A 100 -19.74 8.66 12.22
CA CYS A 100 -21.10 8.32 12.60
C CYS A 100 -22.08 9.06 11.67
N VAL A 101 -23.04 8.35 11.07
CA VAL A 101 -23.95 8.89 10.04
C VAL A 101 -25.39 8.38 10.22
N PRO A 102 -26.41 9.15 9.80
CA PRO A 102 -27.77 8.63 9.69
C PRO A 102 -27.89 7.62 8.53
N GLU A 103 -28.84 6.68 8.62
CA GLU A 103 -29.03 5.65 7.59
C GLU A 103 -29.41 6.25 6.21
N SER A 104 -30.02 7.44 6.18
CA SER A 104 -30.27 8.19 4.94
C SER A 104 -28.98 8.53 4.17
N PHE A 105 -27.85 8.68 4.86
CA PHE A 105 -26.55 8.92 4.22
C PHE A 105 -26.05 7.69 3.46
N LEU A 106 -26.31 6.47 3.96
CA LEU A 106 -25.95 5.25 3.25
C LEU A 106 -26.67 5.15 1.89
N LYS A 107 -27.94 5.59 1.85
CA LYS A 107 -28.74 5.67 0.62
C LYS A 107 -28.21 6.74 -0.35
N GLN A 108 -27.78 7.91 0.17
CA GLN A 108 -27.11 8.94 -0.63
C GLN A 108 -25.77 8.45 -1.22
N CYS A 109 -25.00 7.67 -0.45
CA CYS A 109 -23.76 7.04 -0.89
C CYS A 109 -23.96 5.77 -1.74
N ASN A 110 -25.21 5.39 -2.04
CA ASN A 110 -25.58 4.15 -2.73
C ASN A 110 -24.84 2.90 -2.17
N VAL A 111 -24.89 2.69 -0.86
CA VAL A 111 -24.28 1.52 -0.21
C VAL A 111 -25.29 0.84 0.72
N GLU A 112 -25.38 -0.48 0.61
CA GLU A 112 -26.24 -1.29 1.46
C GLU A 112 -25.72 -1.34 2.91
N LYS A 113 -26.63 -1.51 3.86
CA LYS A 113 -26.32 -1.47 5.29
C LYS A 113 -25.56 -2.73 5.72
N GLY A 114 -24.34 -2.58 6.21
CA GLY A 114 -23.43 -3.70 6.48
C GLY A 114 -22.54 -4.13 5.30
N ALA A 115 -22.75 -3.57 4.10
CA ALA A 115 -22.02 -3.97 2.89
C ALA A 115 -20.77 -3.11 2.62
N ARG A 116 -19.95 -3.58 1.68
CA ARG A 116 -18.84 -2.84 1.09
C ARG A 116 -19.14 -2.50 -0.38
N ARG A 117 -18.89 -1.26 -0.79
CA ARG A 117 -18.89 -0.83 -2.19
C ARG A 117 -17.53 -0.24 -2.57
N VAL A 118 -17.05 -0.55 -3.77
CA VAL A 118 -15.87 0.13 -4.34
C VAL A 118 -16.32 1.44 -5.00
N ILE A 119 -15.57 2.52 -4.78
CA ILE A 119 -15.90 3.87 -5.25
C ILE A 119 -14.75 4.48 -6.06
N SER A 120 -15.07 5.40 -6.95
CA SER A 120 -14.11 6.20 -7.71
C SER A 120 -13.40 7.26 -6.86
N LEU A 121 -12.29 7.79 -7.38
CA LEU A 121 -11.58 8.93 -6.77
C LEU A 121 -12.47 10.18 -6.63
N GLN A 122 -13.42 10.38 -7.55
CA GLN A 122 -14.38 11.48 -7.50
C GLN A 122 -15.37 11.29 -6.35
N GLU A 123 -16.06 10.15 -6.29
CA GLU A 123 -16.99 9.81 -5.20
C GLU A 123 -16.30 9.90 -3.83
N ARG A 124 -15.02 9.51 -3.74
CA ARG A 124 -14.23 9.64 -2.51
C ARG A 124 -14.21 11.08 -1.99
N HIS A 125 -13.99 12.06 -2.88
CA HIS A 125 -14.01 13.47 -2.51
C HIS A 125 -15.43 13.95 -2.18
N GLU A 126 -16.43 13.57 -2.98
CA GLU A 126 -17.84 13.94 -2.76
C GLU A 126 -18.39 13.44 -1.41
N VAL A 127 -17.98 12.23 -0.98
CA VAL A 127 -18.33 11.67 0.33
C VAL A 127 -17.63 12.40 1.46
N ILE A 128 -16.32 12.68 1.35
CA ILE A 128 -15.58 13.45 2.37
C ILE A 128 -16.20 14.83 2.55
N GLU A 129 -16.46 15.56 1.46
CA GLU A 129 -17.12 16.87 1.53
C GLU A 129 -18.53 16.80 2.13
N SER A 130 -19.27 15.73 1.88
CA SER A 130 -20.63 15.58 2.42
C SER A 130 -20.62 15.32 3.93
N LEU A 131 -19.66 14.52 4.43
CA LEU A 131 -19.43 14.34 5.86
C LEU A 131 -19.04 15.67 6.54
N ASP A 132 -18.14 16.43 5.92
CA ASP A 132 -17.74 17.77 6.40
C ASP A 132 -18.92 18.76 6.41
N ARG A 133 -19.74 18.79 5.34
CA ARG A 133 -20.96 19.63 5.26
C ARG A 133 -22.00 19.28 6.32
N MET A 134 -22.13 18.01 6.67
CA MET A 134 -23.02 17.54 7.74
C MET A 134 -22.47 17.81 9.15
N GLY A 135 -21.21 18.25 9.28
CA GLY A 135 -20.56 18.43 10.57
C GLY A 135 -20.25 17.12 11.30
N CYS A 136 -20.29 15.98 10.60
CA CYS A 136 -19.98 14.68 11.17
C CYS A 136 -18.52 14.64 11.64
N SER A 137 -18.29 14.26 12.90
CA SER A 137 -16.93 14.10 13.41
C SER A 137 -16.28 12.86 12.77
N SER A 138 -15.37 13.08 11.83
CA SER A 138 -14.55 12.03 11.23
C SER A 138 -13.26 11.81 12.05
N THR A 139 -12.83 10.55 12.14
CA THR A 139 -11.51 10.16 12.67
C THR A 139 -10.71 9.44 11.61
N VAL A 140 -9.42 9.79 11.50
CA VAL A 140 -8.50 9.24 10.50
C VAL A 140 -7.49 8.32 11.19
N SER A 141 -7.35 7.10 10.68
CA SER A 141 -6.42 6.08 11.17
C SER A 141 -5.77 5.29 10.02
N PRO A 142 -4.57 4.71 10.18
CA PRO A 142 -4.13 3.64 9.29
C PRO A 142 -5.14 2.48 9.37
N GLY A 143 -5.44 1.89 8.22
CA GLY A 143 -6.39 0.80 8.05
C GLY A 143 -5.80 -0.38 7.28
N GLY A 144 -6.66 -1.19 6.66
CA GLY A 144 -6.28 -2.42 5.96
C GLY A 144 -6.26 -3.66 6.89
N SER A 145 -6.68 -4.81 6.40
CA SER A 145 -6.86 -6.02 7.22
C SER A 145 -5.52 -6.64 7.63
N VAL A 146 -4.61 -6.80 6.67
CA VAL A 146 -3.27 -7.34 6.95
C VAL A 146 -2.38 -6.29 7.59
N ALA A 147 -2.45 -5.02 7.18
CA ALA A 147 -1.75 -3.92 7.85
C ALA A 147 -2.07 -3.85 9.36
N ASN A 148 -3.35 -3.90 9.76
CA ASN A 148 -3.74 -3.99 11.16
C ASN A 148 -3.22 -5.26 11.86
N THR A 149 -3.25 -6.40 11.17
CA THR A 149 -2.69 -7.67 11.68
C THR A 149 -1.18 -7.57 11.95
N LEU A 150 -0.42 -6.94 11.06
CA LEU A 150 1.02 -6.69 11.26
C LEU A 150 1.30 -5.76 12.45
N VAL A 151 0.49 -4.71 12.61
CA VAL A 151 0.57 -3.80 13.76
C VAL A 151 0.37 -4.56 15.08
N ASP A 152 -0.60 -5.48 15.14
CA ASP A 152 -0.85 -6.26 16.34
C ASP A 152 0.21 -7.37 16.55
N VAL A 153 0.75 -7.98 15.50
CA VAL A 153 1.94 -8.86 15.62
C VAL A 153 3.15 -8.11 16.18
N ALA A 154 3.40 -6.87 15.75
CA ALA A 154 4.50 -6.04 16.26
C ALA A 154 4.28 -5.67 17.74
N ARG A 155 3.05 -5.27 18.13
CA ARG A 155 2.66 -4.99 19.52
C ARG A 155 2.79 -6.22 20.42
N LEU A 156 2.26 -7.36 20.01
CA LEU A 156 2.31 -8.62 20.76
C LEU A 156 3.76 -9.10 20.90
N SER A 157 4.58 -9.00 19.85
CA SER A 157 6.00 -9.29 19.94
C SER A 157 6.71 -8.41 20.98
N ALA A 158 6.44 -7.10 20.99
CA ALA A 158 7.06 -6.18 21.95
C ALA A 158 6.58 -6.42 23.40
N ALA A 159 5.32 -6.81 23.58
CA ALA A 159 4.76 -7.14 24.90
C ALA A 159 5.20 -8.51 25.43
N SER A 160 5.64 -9.43 24.57
CA SER A 160 5.90 -10.84 24.93
C SER A 160 7.10 -11.07 25.85
N GLY A 161 7.99 -10.09 26.03
CA GLY A 161 9.26 -10.23 26.77
C GLY A 161 10.32 -11.10 26.09
N GLY A 162 9.94 -11.94 25.11
CA GLY A 162 10.87 -12.63 24.22
C GLY A 162 11.54 -11.66 23.22
N PRO A 163 12.65 -12.07 22.58
CA PRO A 163 13.34 -11.22 21.61
C PRO A 163 12.42 -10.89 20.42
N PRO A 164 12.63 -9.79 19.67
CA PRO A 164 11.66 -9.28 18.71
C PRO A 164 11.43 -10.16 17.47
N VAL A 165 10.20 -10.13 16.94
CA VAL A 165 9.82 -10.56 15.59
C VAL A 165 10.06 -9.40 14.62
N ARG A 166 10.69 -9.65 13.47
CA ARG A 166 10.80 -8.63 12.41
C ARG A 166 9.51 -8.60 11.58
N VAL A 167 8.79 -7.48 11.60
CA VAL A 167 7.50 -7.34 10.92
C VAL A 167 7.63 -6.35 9.75
N SER A 168 7.27 -6.78 8.54
CA SER A 168 7.30 -5.98 7.32
C SER A 168 5.96 -6.02 6.58
N MET A 169 5.65 -4.95 5.84
CA MET A 169 4.54 -4.88 4.90
C MET A 169 5.06 -4.57 3.51
N ALA A 170 4.68 -5.34 2.50
CA ALA A 170 4.91 -5.04 1.08
C ALA A 170 3.57 -4.82 0.36
N GLY A 171 3.59 -4.02 -0.70
CA GLY A 171 2.41 -3.68 -1.50
C GLY A 171 2.38 -2.21 -1.91
N SER A 172 1.20 -1.71 -2.27
CA SER A 172 1.00 -0.38 -2.81
C SER A 172 0.66 0.69 -1.77
N VAL A 173 1.30 1.85 -1.89
CA VAL A 173 0.96 3.10 -1.17
C VAL A 173 1.18 4.27 -2.12
N GLY A 174 0.30 5.27 -2.07
CA GLY A 174 0.39 6.44 -2.92
C GLY A 174 1.48 7.42 -2.47
N THR A 175 1.89 8.29 -3.38
CA THR A 175 2.88 9.35 -3.11
C THR A 175 2.26 10.61 -2.49
N ASP A 176 1.06 10.49 -1.92
CA ASP A 176 0.27 11.60 -1.36
C ASP A 176 0.40 11.73 0.17
N ALA A 177 -0.25 12.75 0.73
CA ALA A 177 -0.19 13.02 2.17
C ALA A 177 -0.75 11.88 3.04
N LEU A 178 -1.69 11.09 2.50
CA LEU A 178 -2.26 9.92 3.17
C LEU A 178 -1.24 8.77 3.21
N GLY A 179 -0.46 8.58 2.13
CA GLY A 179 0.62 7.61 2.07
C GLY A 179 1.78 7.95 3.01
N CYS A 180 2.17 9.23 3.05
CA CYS A 180 3.12 9.76 4.03
C CYS A 180 2.65 9.52 5.49
N TYR A 181 1.36 9.77 5.77
CA TYR A 181 0.75 9.50 7.07
C TYR A 181 0.75 8.00 7.42
N PHE A 182 0.31 7.14 6.49
CA PHE A 182 0.27 5.69 6.65
C PHE A 182 1.66 5.13 6.96
N ASN A 183 2.66 5.45 6.13
CA ASN A 183 4.04 4.99 6.30
C ASN A 183 4.65 5.45 7.65
N ALA A 184 4.36 6.69 8.08
CA ALA A 184 4.81 7.18 9.38
C ALA A 184 4.14 6.43 10.55
N GLN A 185 2.85 6.11 10.44
CA GLN A 185 2.10 5.38 11.47
C GLN A 185 2.51 3.91 11.55
N MET A 186 2.72 3.23 10.42
CA MET A 186 3.21 1.84 10.37
C MET A 186 4.62 1.74 10.95
N LYS A 187 5.53 2.64 10.57
CA LYS A 187 6.88 2.73 11.16
C LYS A 187 6.84 2.96 12.67
N LYS A 188 5.94 3.82 13.15
CA LYS A 188 5.72 4.08 14.58
C LYS A 188 5.14 2.88 15.33
N ALA A 189 4.40 2.00 14.65
CA ALA A 189 3.89 0.74 15.19
C ALA A 189 4.92 -0.42 15.17
N GLY A 190 6.12 -0.20 14.62
CA GLY A 190 7.15 -1.23 14.50
C GLY A 190 7.06 -2.08 13.23
N VAL A 191 6.21 -1.70 12.26
CA VAL A 191 6.10 -2.37 10.95
C VAL A 191 6.99 -1.67 9.93
N ASN A 192 7.87 -2.42 9.28
CA ASN A 192 8.76 -1.92 8.24
C ASN A 192 8.07 -1.91 6.86
N MET A 193 8.00 -0.74 6.22
CA MET A 193 7.36 -0.59 4.91
C MET A 193 8.34 -0.92 3.79
N LEU A 194 8.04 -1.97 3.02
CA LEU A 194 8.76 -2.43 1.83
C LEU A 194 7.96 -1.99 0.59
N VAL A 195 8.17 -0.73 0.21
CA VAL A 195 7.44 -0.06 -0.86
C VAL A 195 8.37 0.12 -2.05
N ASP A 196 8.06 -0.53 -3.17
CA ASP A 196 8.68 -0.24 -4.45
C ASP A 196 8.25 1.16 -4.94
N PRO A 197 9.10 1.91 -5.68
CA PRO A 197 8.72 3.24 -6.20
C PRO A 197 7.61 3.15 -7.27
N ILE A 198 6.35 3.29 -6.85
CA ILE A 198 5.20 3.30 -7.76
C ILE A 198 5.09 4.66 -8.45
N ASN A 199 4.66 4.64 -9.72
CA ASN A 199 4.15 5.82 -10.44
C ASN A 199 3.08 6.58 -9.63
N PRO A 200 2.88 7.90 -9.88
CA PRO A 200 1.94 8.72 -9.12
C PRO A 200 0.54 8.08 -9.07
N SER A 201 0.18 7.68 -7.85
CA SER A 201 -1.02 6.92 -7.50
C SER A 201 -1.53 7.42 -6.16
N HIS A 202 -2.83 7.29 -5.92
CA HIS A 202 -3.47 7.74 -4.69
C HIS A 202 -3.49 6.64 -3.63
N THR A 203 -3.23 7.02 -2.37
CA THR A 203 -3.33 6.07 -1.26
C THR A 203 -4.80 5.66 -1.09
N GLY A 204 -5.02 4.35 -0.89
CA GLY A 204 -6.33 3.79 -0.71
C GLY A 204 -7.00 4.31 0.56
N THR A 205 -8.33 4.33 0.57
CA THR A 205 -9.12 4.83 1.71
C THR A 205 -10.37 3.99 1.92
N VAL A 206 -10.75 3.78 3.18
CA VAL A 206 -12.06 3.20 3.53
C VAL A 206 -12.88 4.21 4.32
N MET A 207 -14.02 4.62 3.78
CA MET A 207 -15.02 5.37 4.56
C MET A 207 -15.80 4.35 5.40
N VAL A 208 -15.60 4.38 6.72
CA VAL A 208 -16.27 3.49 7.67
C VAL A 208 -17.49 4.22 8.23
N LEU A 209 -18.63 4.01 7.57
CA LEU A 209 -19.89 4.68 7.84
C LEU A 209 -20.67 3.91 8.90
N THR A 210 -20.76 4.46 10.12
CA THR A 210 -21.38 3.77 11.28
C THR A 210 -22.77 4.36 11.57
N THR A 211 -23.82 3.53 11.54
CA THR A 211 -25.19 3.95 11.90
C THR A 211 -25.43 3.90 13.43
N PRO A 212 -26.52 4.51 13.95
CA PRO A 212 -26.76 4.59 15.41
C PRO A 212 -26.91 3.25 16.13
N ASP A 213 -27.22 2.18 15.40
CA ASP A 213 -27.26 0.77 15.86
C ASP A 213 -25.88 0.07 15.79
N ALA A 214 -24.81 0.85 15.61
CA ALA A 214 -23.41 0.43 15.48
C ALA A 214 -23.09 -0.48 14.26
N GLN A 215 -24.03 -0.71 13.35
CA GLN A 215 -23.73 -1.38 12.08
C GLN A 215 -22.83 -0.49 11.21
N ARG A 216 -21.94 -1.10 10.42
CA ARG A 216 -20.93 -0.40 9.60
C ARG A 216 -21.07 -0.77 8.13
N SER A 217 -21.16 0.23 7.27
CA SER A 217 -20.99 0.09 5.82
C SER A 217 -19.66 0.70 5.39
N PHE A 218 -19.09 0.18 4.31
CA PHE A 218 -17.74 0.52 3.86
C PHE A 218 -17.75 1.04 2.42
N LEU A 219 -17.15 2.20 2.20
CA LEU A 219 -16.81 2.65 0.85
C LEU A 219 -15.30 2.57 0.65
N SER A 220 -14.84 1.68 -0.22
CA SER A 220 -13.41 1.50 -0.50
C SER A 220 -13.03 2.21 -1.80
N PHE A 221 -12.07 3.13 -1.72
CA PHE A 221 -11.31 3.59 -2.88
C PHE A 221 -9.90 2.97 -2.81
N PHE A 222 -9.42 2.41 -3.91
CA PHE A 222 -8.03 2.01 -4.08
C PHE A 222 -7.59 2.32 -5.51
N ASP A 223 -6.35 2.76 -5.67
CA ASP A 223 -5.72 3.07 -6.94
C ASP A 223 -4.30 2.48 -6.90
N SER A 224 -4.10 1.43 -7.70
CA SER A 224 -2.82 0.76 -7.83
C SER A 224 -2.69 0.17 -9.23
N GLY A 225 -1.50 0.32 -9.80
CA GLY A 225 -1.14 -0.37 -11.05
C GLY A 225 -1.15 -1.89 -10.90
N GLU A 226 -0.88 -2.58 -12.01
CA GLU A 226 -0.81 -4.03 -12.07
C GLU A 226 0.19 -4.61 -11.05
N MET A 227 -0.25 -5.66 -10.35
CA MET A 227 0.51 -6.29 -9.29
C MET A 227 1.70 -7.08 -9.85
N GLN A 228 2.91 -6.77 -9.37
CA GLN A 228 4.17 -7.32 -9.90
C GLN A 228 5.03 -7.98 -8.82
N LEU A 229 5.74 -9.05 -9.21
CA LEU A 229 6.73 -9.73 -8.36
C LEU A 229 8.10 -9.06 -8.57
N THR A 230 8.35 -7.99 -7.84
CA THR A 230 9.59 -7.20 -7.94
C THR A 230 10.79 -7.91 -7.32
N PRO A 231 12.04 -7.59 -7.71
CA PRO A 231 13.24 -8.14 -7.07
C PRO A 231 13.30 -7.88 -5.56
N HIS A 232 12.80 -6.72 -5.11
CA HIS A 232 12.71 -6.39 -3.69
C HIS A 232 11.68 -7.29 -2.96
N LEU A 233 10.53 -7.58 -3.57
CA LEU A 233 9.56 -8.53 -3.02
C LEU A 233 10.11 -9.97 -3.00
N VAL A 234 10.85 -10.40 -4.03
CA VAL A 234 11.57 -11.70 -4.02
C VAL A 234 12.54 -11.79 -2.85
N GLN A 235 13.34 -10.75 -2.61
CA GLN A 235 14.29 -10.70 -1.48
C GLN A 235 13.58 -10.67 -0.12
N ALA A 236 12.44 -9.99 -0.02
CA ALA A 236 11.61 -9.93 1.19
C ALA A 236 10.99 -11.29 1.54
N ILE A 237 10.46 -12.01 0.54
CA ILE A 237 9.94 -13.38 0.72
C ILE A 237 11.09 -14.32 1.13
N SER A 238 12.25 -14.21 0.48
CA SER A 238 13.45 -15.01 0.79
C SER A 238 14.00 -14.83 2.22
N SER A 239 13.57 -13.77 2.94
CA SER A 239 14.03 -13.45 4.29
C SER A 239 12.93 -13.47 5.36
N THR A 240 11.69 -13.85 5.00
CA THR A 240 10.59 -14.04 5.94
C THR A 240 10.47 -15.50 6.42
N LYS A 241 9.69 -15.73 7.49
CA LYS A 241 9.25 -17.08 7.90
C LYS A 241 7.75 -17.29 7.71
N MET A 242 6.97 -16.21 7.77
CA MET A 242 5.56 -16.21 7.39
C MET A 242 5.27 -15.11 6.37
N LEU A 243 4.47 -15.45 5.36
CA LEU A 243 3.87 -14.54 4.40
C LEU A 243 2.36 -14.50 4.66
N VAL A 244 1.79 -13.33 4.92
CA VAL A 244 0.35 -13.13 5.15
C VAL A 244 -0.23 -12.34 3.98
N ILE A 245 -1.04 -12.99 3.16
CA ILE A 245 -1.67 -12.38 1.97
C ILE A 245 -3.03 -11.80 2.33
N GLU A 246 -3.29 -10.58 1.88
CA GLU A 246 -4.60 -9.93 2.00
C GLU A 246 -5.53 -10.32 0.84
N GLY A 247 -6.71 -10.87 1.14
CA GLY A 247 -7.68 -11.29 0.12
C GLY A 247 -8.13 -10.17 -0.82
N TYR A 248 -8.18 -8.92 -0.35
CA TYR A 248 -8.48 -7.75 -1.19
C TYR A 248 -7.47 -7.54 -2.33
N MET A 249 -6.24 -8.06 -2.22
CA MET A 249 -5.26 -8.01 -3.31
C MET A 249 -5.76 -8.74 -4.57
N LEU A 250 -6.71 -9.67 -4.46
CA LEU A 250 -7.29 -10.39 -5.60
C LEU A 250 -8.16 -9.51 -6.50
N GLU A 251 -8.57 -8.32 -6.03
CA GLU A 251 -9.35 -7.35 -6.80
C GLU A 251 -8.46 -6.46 -7.70
N LEU A 252 -7.14 -6.65 -7.69
CA LEU A 252 -6.17 -5.84 -8.44
C LEU A 252 -5.81 -6.48 -9.80
N PRO A 253 -5.44 -5.67 -10.82
CA PRO A 253 -4.97 -6.20 -12.10
C PRO A 253 -3.73 -7.10 -11.93
N GLY A 254 -3.67 -8.21 -12.69
CA GLY A 254 -2.58 -9.19 -12.65
C GLY A 254 -2.49 -10.05 -11.37
N ALA A 255 -3.30 -9.78 -10.35
CA ALA A 255 -3.12 -10.34 -9.01
C ALA A 255 -3.26 -11.87 -8.95
N ALA A 256 -4.14 -12.49 -9.74
CA ALA A 256 -4.34 -13.94 -9.68
C ALA A 256 -3.07 -14.72 -10.05
N GLN A 257 -2.37 -14.29 -11.12
CA GLN A 257 -1.10 -14.85 -11.54
C GLN A 257 0.03 -14.45 -10.58
N CYS A 258 0.09 -13.17 -10.18
CA CYS A 258 1.15 -12.64 -9.34
C CYS A 258 1.15 -13.29 -7.93
N LEU A 259 -0.01 -13.38 -7.29
CA LEU A 259 -0.18 -14.03 -5.98
C LEU A 259 0.15 -15.53 -6.03
N HIS A 260 -0.17 -16.20 -7.14
CA HIS A 260 0.20 -17.60 -7.32
C HIS A 260 1.73 -17.76 -7.40
N ALA A 261 2.42 -16.94 -8.21
CA ALA A 261 3.88 -16.96 -8.29
C ALA A 261 4.55 -16.64 -6.93
N ILE A 262 4.03 -15.65 -6.20
CA ILE A 262 4.45 -15.27 -4.84
C ILE A 262 4.27 -16.44 -3.85
N ALA A 263 3.11 -17.10 -3.86
CA ALA A 263 2.84 -18.23 -2.98
C ALA A 263 3.73 -19.44 -3.32
N SER A 264 3.96 -19.72 -4.61
CA SER A 264 4.88 -20.77 -5.06
C SER A 264 6.33 -20.50 -4.62
N LEU A 265 6.81 -19.26 -4.79
CA LEU A 265 8.15 -18.83 -4.35
C LEU A 265 8.31 -18.95 -2.83
N ALA A 266 7.33 -18.46 -2.06
CA ALA A 266 7.34 -18.57 -0.61
C ALA A 266 7.44 -20.05 -0.16
N ARG A 267 6.61 -20.93 -0.72
CA ARG A 267 6.62 -22.37 -0.40
C ARG A 267 7.94 -23.04 -0.76
N SER A 268 8.53 -22.75 -1.92
CA SER A 268 9.80 -23.37 -2.35
C SER A 268 10.99 -22.96 -1.46
N GLN A 269 10.87 -21.83 -0.76
CA GLN A 269 11.83 -21.33 0.23
C GLN A 269 11.50 -21.76 1.68
N GLY A 270 10.45 -22.57 1.88
CA GLY A 270 10.02 -23.05 3.20
C GLY A 270 9.30 -22.00 4.06
N VAL A 271 8.77 -20.95 3.45
CA VAL A 271 7.96 -19.91 4.11
C VAL A 271 6.52 -20.41 4.32
N GLN A 272 5.96 -20.18 5.50
CA GLN A 272 4.55 -20.45 5.76
C GLN A 272 3.67 -19.39 5.09
N VAL A 273 2.75 -19.79 4.22
CA VAL A 273 1.80 -18.87 3.56
C VAL A 273 0.45 -18.92 4.29
N ALA A 274 -0.05 -17.75 4.68
CA ALA A 274 -1.39 -17.53 5.22
C ALA A 274 -2.17 -16.55 4.32
N LEU A 275 -3.49 -16.63 4.35
CA LEU A 275 -4.41 -15.80 3.56
C LEU A 275 -5.57 -15.35 4.44
N THR A 276 -5.87 -14.05 4.50
CA THR A 276 -7.17 -13.57 4.99
C THR A 276 -8.15 -13.47 3.84
N ALA A 277 -9.40 -13.87 4.06
CA ALA A 277 -10.42 -14.02 3.02
C ALA A 277 -10.98 -12.68 2.48
N GLY A 278 -10.84 -11.58 3.23
CA GLY A 278 -11.50 -10.30 2.91
C GLY A 278 -12.98 -10.32 3.28
N ASP A 279 -13.84 -9.75 2.43
CA ASP A 279 -15.30 -9.76 2.60
C ASP A 279 -15.98 -10.90 1.81
N PRO A 280 -17.24 -11.28 2.13
CA PRO A 280 -17.95 -12.37 1.44
C PRO A 280 -18.07 -12.21 -0.09
N GLY A 281 -18.13 -10.98 -0.60
CA GLY A 281 -18.15 -10.70 -2.03
C GLY A 281 -16.80 -10.93 -2.70
N VAL A 282 -15.70 -10.61 -2.02
CA VAL A 282 -14.33 -10.97 -2.48
C VAL A 282 -14.16 -12.48 -2.51
N VAL A 283 -14.66 -13.19 -1.48
CA VAL A 283 -14.68 -14.66 -1.46
C VAL A 283 -15.48 -15.21 -2.63
N GLU A 284 -16.67 -14.70 -2.92
CA GLU A 284 -17.49 -15.19 -4.03
C GLU A 284 -16.83 -14.93 -5.40
N ARG A 285 -16.33 -13.70 -5.63
CA ARG A 285 -15.64 -13.32 -6.88
C ARG A 285 -14.36 -14.12 -7.15
N HIS A 286 -13.61 -14.48 -6.11
CA HIS A 286 -12.25 -15.06 -6.25
C HIS A 286 -12.08 -16.45 -5.63
N ARG A 287 -13.18 -17.17 -5.36
CA ARG A 287 -13.22 -18.46 -4.65
C ARG A 287 -12.28 -19.52 -5.23
N SER A 288 -12.15 -19.58 -6.55
CA SER A 288 -11.25 -20.50 -7.27
C SER A 288 -9.79 -20.14 -7.02
N THR A 289 -9.41 -18.88 -7.21
CA THR A 289 -8.05 -18.38 -6.96
C THR A 289 -7.65 -18.56 -5.49
N MET A 290 -8.54 -18.26 -4.55
CA MET A 290 -8.31 -18.51 -3.12
C MET A 290 -8.05 -20.00 -2.83
N LYS A 291 -8.83 -20.91 -3.40
CA LYS A 291 -8.58 -22.36 -3.27
C LYS A 291 -7.22 -22.75 -3.81
N ASN A 292 -6.82 -22.24 -4.97
CA ASN A 292 -5.51 -22.53 -5.57
C ASN A 292 -4.34 -21.98 -4.71
N LEU A 293 -4.53 -20.81 -4.08
CA LEU A 293 -3.57 -20.24 -3.11
C LEU A 293 -3.49 -21.03 -1.78
N MET A 294 -4.48 -21.87 -1.47
CA MET A 294 -4.52 -22.72 -0.27
C MET A 294 -4.13 -24.19 -0.54
N SER A 295 -4.39 -24.73 -1.73
CA SER A 295 -3.91 -26.06 -2.14
C SER A 295 -2.38 -26.08 -2.18
N ARG A 296 -1.76 -27.11 -1.62
CA ARG A 296 -0.30 -27.25 -1.46
C ARG A 296 0.40 -27.59 -2.76
#